data_AF-A0A353VT22-F1
#
_entry.id   AF-A0A353VT22-F1
#
_cell.length_a   1.000
_cell.length_b   1.000
_cell.length_c   1.000
_cell.angle_alpha   90.00
_cell.angle_beta   90.00
_cell.angle_gamma   90.00
#
_symmetry.space_group_name_H-M   'P 1'
#
loop_
_entity.id
_entity.type
_entity.pdbx_description
1 polymer ?
#
loop_
_entity_poly.entity_id
_entity_poly.type
_entity_poly.pdbx_seq_one_letter_code
_entity_poly.pdbx_strand_id
1 'polypeptide(L)'
;MKKYTTEMSVSDMIDIDYSLLQVISRMGLDLKYAGMPVSEACRKCGIDPDTFILICNVYSFPDHVPSSAELAAGSVPDIIEYLHVSHLYYMGRALRGLEESFDRLVAPFDERQKKVVLKFFNDYKDELDKHFAYEEEVVFPYIETLRRDGKRASEYSIEQFEEHHENVEE
;
A
#
# COMPACT_ATOMS: atom_id res chain seq x y z
N MET A 1 -14.09 7.14 -16.87
CA MET A 1 -13.44 8.27 -16.16
C MET A 1 -12.09 8.55 -16.79
N LYS A 2 -11.58 9.78 -16.68
CA LYS A 2 -10.25 10.13 -17.17
C LYS A 2 -9.24 9.70 -16.10
N LYS A 3 -8.29 8.82 -16.47
CA LYS A 3 -7.17 8.43 -15.60
C LYS A 3 -6.26 9.62 -15.29
N TYR A 4 -5.55 9.56 -14.19
CA TYR A 4 -4.49 10.52 -13.89
C TYR A 4 -3.33 10.36 -14.88
N THR A 5 -2.65 11.47 -15.15
CA THR A 5 -1.49 11.50 -16.03
C THR A 5 -0.39 12.35 -15.42
N THR A 6 0.84 12.16 -15.89
CA THR A 6 2.03 12.89 -15.42
C THR A 6 1.98 14.41 -15.69
N GLU A 7 1.08 14.85 -16.57
CA GLU A 7 0.89 16.26 -16.94
C GLU A 7 -0.09 17.00 -16.04
N MET A 8 -0.90 16.27 -15.25
CA MET A 8 -1.79 16.89 -14.26
C MET A 8 -0.96 17.49 -13.13
N SER A 9 -1.45 18.57 -12.51
CA SER A 9 -0.85 18.99 -11.24
C SER A 9 -1.24 18.03 -10.13
N VAL A 10 -0.38 17.89 -9.12
CA VAL A 10 -0.68 17.05 -7.96
C VAL A 10 -1.92 17.59 -7.22
N SER A 11 -2.09 18.92 -7.15
CA SER A 11 -3.30 19.53 -6.60
C SER A 11 -4.57 19.16 -7.35
N ASP A 12 -4.53 19.10 -8.69
CA ASP A 12 -5.71 18.67 -9.46
C ASP A 12 -6.11 17.24 -9.12
N MET A 13 -5.12 16.35 -8.90
CA MET A 13 -5.37 14.98 -8.48
C MET A 13 -6.00 14.91 -7.08
N ILE A 14 -5.48 15.69 -6.12
CA ILE A 14 -6.03 15.77 -4.75
C ILE A 14 -7.46 16.31 -4.76
N ASP A 15 -7.75 17.31 -5.60
CA ASP A 15 -9.10 17.90 -5.72
C ASP A 15 -10.10 16.89 -6.29
N ILE A 16 -9.66 15.97 -7.16
CA ILE A 16 -10.47 14.87 -7.68
C ILE A 16 -10.67 13.78 -6.63
N ASP A 17 -9.59 13.40 -5.93
CA ASP A 17 -9.61 12.37 -4.91
C ASP A 17 -8.66 12.69 -3.76
N TYR A 18 -9.22 13.23 -2.68
CA TYR A 18 -8.46 13.61 -1.48
C TYR A 18 -7.82 12.41 -0.78
N SER A 19 -8.28 11.18 -1.03
CA SER A 19 -7.70 9.98 -0.43
C SER A 19 -6.27 9.72 -0.92
N LEU A 20 -5.90 10.29 -2.07
CA LEU A 20 -4.53 10.28 -2.60
C LEU A 20 -3.50 10.95 -1.68
N LEU A 21 -3.92 11.78 -0.71
CA LEU A 21 -3.01 12.30 0.31
C LEU A 21 -2.26 11.19 1.05
N GLN A 22 -2.86 10.01 1.22
CA GLN A 22 -2.18 8.86 1.81
C GLN A 22 -1.10 8.30 0.88
N VAL A 23 -1.41 8.15 -0.41
CA VAL A 23 -0.45 7.69 -1.43
C VAL A 23 0.72 8.66 -1.53
N ILE A 24 0.43 9.96 -1.65
CA ILE A 24 1.41 11.05 -1.68
C ILE A 24 2.36 10.98 -0.48
N SER A 25 1.81 10.84 0.73
CA SER A 25 2.62 10.74 1.94
C SER A 25 3.52 9.51 1.95
N ARG A 26 3.03 8.35 1.49
CA ARG A 26 3.79 7.09 1.56
C ARG A 26 4.84 6.98 0.47
N MET A 27 4.58 7.56 -0.70
CA MET A 27 5.57 7.68 -1.78
C MET A 27 6.62 8.77 -1.54
N GLY A 28 6.45 9.59 -0.48
CA GLY A 28 7.42 10.64 -0.13
C GLY A 28 7.34 11.89 -1.00
N LEU A 29 6.21 12.12 -1.69
CA LEU A 29 6.04 13.33 -2.50
C LEU A 29 5.71 14.53 -1.61
N ASP A 30 6.57 15.55 -1.64
CA ASP A 30 6.43 16.74 -0.82
C ASP A 30 5.33 17.68 -1.36
N LEU A 31 4.31 17.94 -0.54
CA LEU A 31 3.16 18.79 -0.89
C LEU A 31 3.55 20.24 -1.23
N LYS A 32 4.76 20.71 -0.91
CA LYS A 32 5.23 22.02 -1.40
C LYS A 32 5.31 22.09 -2.93
N TYR A 33 5.36 20.95 -3.60
CA TYR A 33 5.34 20.83 -5.06
C TYR A 33 3.94 20.57 -5.62
N ALA A 34 2.88 20.67 -4.81
CA ALA A 34 1.54 20.26 -5.23
C ALA A 34 1.01 20.99 -6.48
N GLY A 35 1.39 22.26 -6.66
CA GLY A 35 1.00 23.04 -7.84
C GLY A 35 1.78 22.75 -9.12
N MET A 36 2.76 21.84 -9.08
CA MET A 36 3.57 21.45 -10.24
C MET A 36 2.94 20.23 -10.94
N PRO A 37 3.23 20.02 -12.24
CA PRO A 37 2.95 18.75 -12.90
C PRO A 37 3.56 17.58 -12.12
N VAL A 38 2.86 16.45 -12.05
CA VAL A 38 3.32 15.23 -11.36
C VAL A 38 4.72 14.83 -11.84
N SER A 39 4.98 14.89 -13.14
CA SER A 39 6.30 14.61 -13.73
C SER A 39 7.43 15.41 -13.08
N GLU A 40 7.21 16.69 -12.80
CA GLU A 40 8.20 17.56 -12.16
C GLU A 40 8.26 17.34 -10.65
N ALA A 41 7.12 17.23 -9.98
CA ALA A 41 7.04 17.03 -8.53
C ALA A 41 7.73 15.72 -8.11
N CYS A 42 7.46 14.62 -8.82
CA CYS A 42 8.08 13.32 -8.60
C CYS A 42 9.60 13.39 -8.79
N ARG A 43 10.08 13.99 -9.89
CA ARG A 43 11.52 14.16 -10.16
C ARG A 43 12.24 14.95 -9.06
N LYS A 44 11.61 15.98 -8.50
CA LYS A 44 12.17 16.76 -7.37
C LYS A 44 12.25 15.97 -6.07
N CYS A 45 11.45 14.90 -5.93
CA CYS A 45 11.44 14.02 -4.77
C CYS A 45 12.21 12.71 -5.00
N GLY A 46 12.76 12.49 -6.20
CA GLY A 46 13.41 11.24 -6.56
C GLY A 46 12.45 10.07 -6.78
N ILE A 47 11.19 10.36 -7.09
CA ILE A 47 10.14 9.36 -7.34
C ILE A 47 10.00 9.16 -8.85
N ASP A 48 9.80 7.92 -9.29
CA ASP A 48 9.44 7.63 -10.67
C ASP A 48 7.99 8.10 -10.97
N PRO A 49 7.78 9.04 -11.93
CA PRO A 49 6.45 9.58 -12.20
C PRO A 49 5.45 8.55 -12.71
N ASP A 50 5.91 7.58 -13.50
CA ASP A 50 5.04 6.55 -14.08
C ASP A 50 4.54 5.59 -13.00
N THR A 51 5.41 5.22 -12.05
CA THR A 51 5.05 4.43 -10.87
C THR A 51 4.07 5.18 -9.97
N PHE A 52 4.29 6.47 -9.73
CA PHE A 52 3.37 7.28 -8.94
C PHE A 52 1.97 7.30 -9.57
N ILE A 53 1.88 7.56 -10.88
CA ILE A 53 0.60 7.56 -11.60
C ILE A 53 -0.05 6.17 -11.63
N LEU A 54 0.74 5.11 -11.79
CA LEU A 54 0.25 3.74 -11.72
C LEU A 54 -0.42 3.47 -10.36
N ILE A 55 0.27 3.76 -9.25
CA ILE A 55 -0.26 3.56 -7.90
C ILE A 55 -1.51 4.42 -7.68
N CYS A 56 -1.49 5.71 -8.04
CA CYS A 56 -2.66 6.58 -7.90
C CYS A 56 -3.87 6.09 -8.70
N ASN A 57 -3.67 5.61 -9.93
CA ASN A 57 -4.76 5.10 -10.74
C ASN A 57 -5.34 3.80 -10.17
N VAL A 58 -4.50 2.87 -9.69
CA VAL A 58 -4.97 1.63 -9.03
C VAL A 58 -5.72 1.96 -7.74
N TYR A 59 -5.20 2.92 -6.98
CA TYR A 59 -5.80 3.32 -5.70
C TYR A 59 -7.17 3.99 -5.86
N SER A 60 -7.31 4.93 -6.82
CA SER A 60 -8.55 5.70 -6.99
C SER A 60 -9.62 5.02 -7.84
N PHE A 61 -9.26 4.03 -8.66
CA PHE A 61 -10.18 3.40 -9.62
C PHE A 61 -10.24 1.88 -9.38
N PRO A 62 -11.23 1.37 -8.61
CA PRO A 62 -11.32 -0.05 -8.26
C PRO A 62 -11.38 -1.00 -9.47
N ASP A 63 -11.96 -0.56 -10.58
CA ASP A 63 -12.05 -1.35 -11.82
C ASP A 63 -10.80 -1.23 -12.71
N HIS A 64 -9.77 -0.49 -12.28
CA HIS A 64 -8.57 -0.31 -13.08
C HIS A 64 -7.61 -1.48 -12.89
N VAL A 65 -7.53 -2.31 -13.94
CA VAL A 65 -6.46 -3.27 -14.12
C VAL A 65 -5.34 -2.64 -14.96
N PRO A 66 -4.09 -2.55 -14.45
CA PRO A 66 -2.95 -2.05 -15.22
C PRO A 66 -2.67 -2.93 -16.45
N SER A 67 -2.44 -2.29 -17.59
CA SER A 67 -1.95 -2.96 -18.79
C SER A 67 -0.47 -3.35 -18.64
N SER A 68 0.00 -4.29 -19.47
CA SER A 68 1.43 -4.66 -19.49
C SER A 68 2.35 -3.48 -19.78
N ALA A 69 1.88 -2.47 -20.53
CA ALA A 69 2.64 -1.26 -20.82
C ALA A 69 2.74 -0.35 -19.58
N GLU A 70 1.64 -0.18 -18.83
CA GLU A 70 1.64 0.58 -17.56
C GLU A 70 2.55 -0.09 -16.52
N LEU A 71 2.48 -1.42 -16.40
CA LEU A 71 3.36 -2.18 -15.51
C LEU A 71 4.83 -2.10 -15.92
N ALA A 72 5.13 -2.14 -17.22
CA ALA A 72 6.50 -2.04 -17.72
C ALA A 72 7.11 -0.64 -17.61
N ALA A 73 6.27 0.40 -17.55
CA ALA A 73 6.72 1.78 -17.33
C ALA A 73 7.05 2.03 -15.85
N GLY A 74 6.35 1.36 -14.93
CA GLY A 74 6.61 1.46 -13.50
C GLY A 74 7.90 0.76 -13.04
N SER A 75 8.36 1.17 -11.86
CA SER A 75 9.52 0.64 -11.14
C SER A 75 9.05 -0.34 -10.08
N VAL A 76 9.38 -1.63 -10.26
CA VAL A 76 9.10 -2.67 -9.25
C VAL A 76 9.72 -2.33 -7.88
N PRO A 77 10.99 -1.86 -7.78
CA PRO A 77 11.54 -1.41 -6.50
C PRO A 77 10.72 -0.31 -5.81
N ASP A 78 10.22 0.68 -6.56
CA ASP A 78 9.42 1.78 -6.01
C ASP A 78 8.05 1.28 -5.51
N ILE A 79 7.47 0.27 -6.19
CA ILE A 79 6.23 -0.39 -5.74
C ILE A 79 6.49 -1.15 -4.43
N ILE A 80 7.57 -1.91 -4.34
CA ILE A 80 7.96 -2.62 -3.10
C ILE A 80 8.17 -1.63 -1.96
N GLU A 81 8.89 -0.54 -2.20
CA GLU A 81 9.10 0.51 -1.19
C GLU A 81 7.76 1.14 -0.75
N TYR A 82 6.85 1.42 -1.69
CA TYR A 82 5.53 1.92 -1.35
C TYR A 82 4.72 0.95 -0.47
N LEU A 83 4.78 -0.36 -0.76
CA LEU A 83 4.11 -1.39 0.05
C LEU A 83 4.76 -1.49 1.43
N HIS A 84 6.10 -1.51 1.51
CA HIS A 84 6.84 -1.49 2.77
C HIS A 84 6.46 -0.30 3.66
N VAL A 85 6.47 0.92 3.10
CA VAL A 85 6.07 2.14 3.83
C VAL A 85 4.59 2.08 4.23
N SER A 86 3.74 1.41 3.43
CA SER A 86 2.34 1.15 3.79
C SER A 86 2.25 0.23 5.01
N HIS A 87 3.03 -0.86 5.08
CA HIS A 87 3.08 -1.74 6.25
C HIS A 87 3.47 -0.99 7.51
N LEU A 88 4.52 -0.17 7.44
CA LEU A 88 4.96 0.67 8.56
C LEU A 88 3.86 1.64 9.02
N TYR A 89 3.11 2.22 8.08
CA TYR A 89 1.98 3.09 8.41
C TYR A 89 0.85 2.32 9.13
N TYR A 90 0.45 1.15 8.60
CA TYR A 90 -0.65 0.38 9.18
C TYR A 90 -0.29 -0.13 10.57
N MET A 91 0.88 -0.74 10.73
CA MET A 91 1.36 -1.28 12.01
C MET A 91 1.70 -0.18 13.02
N GLY A 92 2.34 0.90 12.57
CA GLY A 92 2.86 1.94 13.46
C GLY A 92 1.84 3.00 13.84
N ARG A 93 0.80 3.23 13.03
CA ARG A 93 -0.15 4.33 13.22
C ARG A 93 -1.61 3.90 13.11
N ALA A 94 -2.02 3.25 12.01
CA ALA A 94 -3.44 2.98 11.78
C ALA A 94 -4.02 2.02 12.81
N LEU A 95 -3.34 0.89 13.05
CA LEU A 95 -3.76 -0.11 14.04
C LEU A 95 -3.78 0.45 15.46
N ARG A 96 -2.83 1.33 15.81
CA ARG A 96 -2.86 2.01 17.12
C ARG A 96 -4.07 2.91 17.30
N GLY A 97 -4.44 3.67 16.26
CA GLY A 97 -5.66 4.48 16.29
C GLY A 97 -6.93 3.62 16.39
N LEU A 98 -6.89 2.42 15.80
CA LEU A 98 -7.96 1.44 15.89
C LEU A 98 -8.03 0.80 17.29
N GLU A 99 -6.89 0.41 17.88
CA GLU A 99 -6.74 -0.05 19.28
C GLU A 99 -7.45 0.91 20.24
N GLU A 100 -7.11 2.20 20.18
CA GLU A 100 -7.74 3.22 21.03
C GLU A 100 -9.25 3.35 20.79
N SER A 101 -9.71 3.10 19.56
CA SER A 101 -11.14 3.14 19.22
C SER A 101 -11.88 1.93 19.76
N PHE A 102 -11.27 0.74 19.72
CA PHE A 102 -11.79 -0.46 20.37
C PHE A 102 -11.85 -0.30 21.89
N ASP A 103 -10.83 0.26 22.53
CA ASP A 103 -10.84 0.52 23.97
C ASP A 103 -12.01 1.43 24.38
N ARG A 104 -12.29 2.48 23.60
CA ARG A 104 -13.46 3.34 23.82
C ARG A 104 -14.79 2.62 23.56
N LEU A 105 -14.85 1.82 22.50
CA LEU A 105 -16.05 1.06 22.11
C LEU A 105 -16.48 0.10 23.21
N VAL A 106 -15.52 -0.61 23.81
CA VAL A 106 -15.80 -1.67 24.79
C VAL A 106 -15.88 -1.17 26.23
N ALA A 107 -15.58 0.11 26.48
CA ALA A 107 -15.67 0.73 27.82
C ALA A 107 -17.00 0.50 28.55
N PRO A 108 -18.20 0.61 27.92
CA PRO A 108 -19.47 0.37 28.59
C PRO A 108 -19.89 -1.10 28.64
N PHE A 109 -19.14 -2.02 28.04
CA PHE A 109 -19.51 -3.44 27.94
C PHE A 109 -19.25 -4.21 29.23
N ASP A 110 -19.95 -5.33 29.40
CA ASP A 110 -19.58 -6.32 30.43
C ASP A 110 -18.32 -7.11 30.03
N GLU A 111 -17.70 -7.80 30.98
CA GLU A 111 -16.44 -8.52 30.75
C GLU A 111 -16.56 -9.61 29.67
N ARG A 112 -17.73 -10.24 29.52
CA ARG A 112 -17.93 -11.27 28.49
C ARG A 112 -17.97 -10.63 27.11
N GLN A 113 -18.70 -9.53 26.97
CA GLN A 113 -18.80 -8.75 25.73
C GLN A 113 -17.44 -8.18 25.31
N LYS A 114 -16.71 -7.55 26.26
CA LYS A 114 -15.34 -7.05 26.03
C LYS A 114 -14.45 -8.14 25.46
N LYS A 115 -14.44 -9.32 26.11
CA LYS A 115 -13.59 -10.44 25.71
C LYS A 115 -13.85 -10.89 24.27
N VAL A 116 -15.11 -10.93 23.84
CA VAL A 116 -15.45 -11.35 22.46
C VAL A 116 -14.94 -10.32 21.45
N VAL A 117 -15.22 -9.03 21.69
CA VAL A 117 -14.86 -7.96 20.75
C VAL A 117 -13.36 -7.76 20.67
N LEU A 118 -12.67 -7.74 21.82
CA LEU A 118 -11.21 -7.61 21.85
C LEU A 118 -10.51 -8.85 21.31
N LYS A 119 -11.09 -10.06 21.44
CA LYS A 119 -10.53 -11.25 20.81
C LYS A 119 -10.53 -11.10 19.29
N PHE A 120 -11.67 -10.73 18.70
CA PHE A 120 -11.78 -10.52 17.25
C PHE A 120 -10.72 -9.53 16.75
N PHE A 121 -10.59 -8.39 17.43
CA PHE A 121 -9.63 -7.38 17.02
C PHE A 121 -8.16 -7.81 17.18
N ASN A 122 -7.82 -8.51 18.27
CA ASN A 122 -6.46 -9.02 18.44
C ASN A 122 -6.12 -10.14 17.44
N ASP A 123 -7.08 -11.02 17.13
CA ASP A 123 -6.89 -12.06 16.11
C ASP A 123 -6.61 -11.41 14.74
N TYR A 124 -7.38 -10.39 14.34
CA TYR A 124 -7.14 -9.62 13.12
C TYR A 124 -5.75 -8.97 13.09
N LYS A 125 -5.33 -8.35 14.22
CA LYS A 125 -4.00 -7.74 14.31
C LYS A 125 -2.89 -8.77 14.13
N ASP A 126 -3.02 -9.93 14.77
CA ASP A 126 -2.04 -11.00 14.69
C ASP A 126 -1.97 -11.62 13.28
N GLU A 127 -3.08 -11.68 12.56
CA GLU A 127 -3.13 -12.13 11.16
C GLU A 127 -2.49 -11.12 10.21
N LEU A 128 -2.79 -9.83 10.38
CA LEU A 128 -2.19 -8.76 9.59
C LEU A 128 -0.67 -8.67 9.81
N ASP A 129 -0.19 -8.82 11.05
CA ASP A 129 1.24 -8.85 11.37
C ASP A 129 1.97 -9.99 10.67
N LYS A 130 1.41 -11.22 10.73
CA LYS A 130 1.97 -12.38 10.02
C LYS A 130 1.97 -12.20 8.52
N HIS A 131 0.93 -11.59 7.97
CA HIS A 131 0.82 -11.32 6.54
C HIS A 131 1.92 -10.36 6.07
N PHE A 132 2.07 -9.22 6.73
CA PHE A 132 3.15 -8.27 6.40
C PHE A 132 4.52 -8.89 6.63
N ALA A 133 4.74 -9.63 7.71
CA ALA A 133 6.01 -10.32 7.94
C ALA A 133 6.35 -11.29 6.81
N TYR A 134 5.37 -12.03 6.30
CA TYR A 134 5.57 -12.92 5.17
C TYR A 134 5.95 -12.17 3.89
N GLU A 135 5.29 -11.05 3.60
CA GLU A 135 5.64 -10.21 2.44
C GLU A 135 7.06 -9.65 2.55
N GLU A 136 7.42 -9.10 3.71
CA GLU A 136 8.73 -8.49 3.97
C GLU A 136 9.89 -9.49 3.97
N GLU A 137 9.69 -10.67 4.57
CA GLU A 137 10.75 -11.65 4.78
C GLU A 137 10.88 -12.68 3.64
N VAL A 138 9.81 -12.87 2.85
CA VAL A 138 9.77 -13.90 1.81
C VAL A 138 9.47 -13.32 0.43
N VAL A 139 8.36 -12.58 0.28
CA VAL A 139 7.86 -12.16 -1.04
C VAL A 139 8.76 -11.09 -1.66
N PHE A 140 9.03 -9.99 -0.96
CA PHE A 140 9.87 -8.91 -1.48
C PHE A 140 11.31 -9.37 -1.77
N PRO A 141 11.98 -10.16 -0.90
CA PRO A 141 13.29 -10.73 -1.21
C PRO A 141 13.27 -11.65 -2.44
N TYR A 142 12.20 -12.43 -2.64
CA TYR A 142 12.03 -13.25 -3.83
C TYR A 142 11.92 -12.40 -5.10
N ILE A 143 11.09 -11.34 -5.08
CA ILE A 143 10.92 -10.43 -6.22
C ILE A 143 12.25 -9.74 -6.58
N GLU A 144 12.99 -9.24 -5.58
CA GLU A 144 14.30 -8.62 -5.82
C GLU A 144 15.32 -9.62 -6.39
N THR A 145 15.30 -10.87 -5.92
CA THR A 145 16.18 -11.93 -6.44
C THR A 145 15.85 -12.25 -7.89
N LEU A 146 14.56 -12.40 -8.24
CA LEU A 146 14.12 -12.58 -9.61
C LEU A 146 14.57 -11.44 -10.52
N ARG A 147 14.41 -10.19 -10.06
CA ARG A 147 14.77 -8.99 -10.81
C ARG A 147 16.28 -8.90 -11.07
N ARG A 148 17.10 -9.26 -10.07
CA ARG A 148 18.56 -9.22 -10.17
C ARG A 148 19.13 -10.35 -11.02
N ASP A 149 18.66 -11.57 -10.80
CA ASP A 149 19.32 -12.78 -11.32
C ASP A 149 18.61 -13.35 -12.56
N GLY A 150 17.40 -12.87 -12.87
CA GLY A 150 16.60 -13.29 -14.03
C GLY A 150 16.14 -14.75 -13.99
N LYS A 151 16.28 -15.41 -12.83
CA LYS A 151 15.97 -16.83 -12.61
C LYS A 151 15.36 -17.03 -11.22
N ARG A 152 14.47 -18.00 -11.11
CA ARG A 152 13.96 -18.48 -9.82
C ARG A 152 15.13 -19.07 -9.02
N ALA A 153 15.43 -18.47 -7.87
CA ALA A 153 16.51 -18.92 -6.97
C ALA A 153 16.05 -19.97 -5.96
N SER A 154 14.74 -20.17 -5.81
CA SER A 154 14.11 -21.12 -4.89
C SER A 154 12.93 -21.82 -5.57
N GLU A 155 12.40 -22.87 -4.93
CA GLU A 155 11.13 -23.51 -5.30
C GLU A 155 9.92 -22.60 -5.06
N TYR A 156 10.13 -21.49 -4.36
CA TYR A 156 9.10 -20.49 -4.11
C TYR A 156 8.63 -19.85 -5.41
N SER A 157 7.33 -19.58 -5.52
CA SER A 157 6.74 -18.94 -6.68
C SER A 157 5.66 -17.94 -6.28
N ILE A 158 5.38 -16.96 -7.15
CA ILE A 158 4.38 -15.93 -6.83
C ILE A 158 2.96 -16.52 -6.81
N GLU A 159 2.73 -17.63 -7.49
CA GLU A 159 1.48 -18.38 -7.44
C GLU A 159 1.21 -18.94 -6.02
N GLN A 160 2.27 -19.33 -5.29
CA GLN A 160 2.13 -19.75 -3.89
C GLN A 160 1.74 -18.58 -2.98
N PHE A 161 2.16 -17.36 -3.29
CA PHE A 161 1.71 -16.16 -2.58
C PHE A 161 0.21 -15.91 -2.83
N GLU A 162 -0.21 -15.94 -4.09
CA GLU A 162 -1.60 -15.70 -4.52
C GLU A 162 -2.58 -16.63 -3.79
N GLU A 163 -2.27 -17.93 -3.67
CA GLU A 163 -3.10 -18.90 -2.95
C GLU A 163 -3.30 -18.60 -1.45
N HIS A 164 -2.37 -17.86 -0.82
CA HIS A 164 -2.42 -17.55 0.61
C HIS A 164 -2.93 -16.12 0.90
N HIS A 165 -3.02 -15.26 -0.12
CA HIS A 165 -3.29 -13.82 0.03
C HIS A 165 -4.77 -13.51 0.34
N GLU A 166 -5.70 -14.39 -0.02
CA GLU A 166 -7.15 -14.19 0.15
C GLU A 166 -7.64 -14.13 1.62
N ASN A 167 -6.81 -14.48 2.61
CA ASN A 167 -7.28 -14.66 4.00
C ASN A 167 -7.32 -13.39 4.87
N VAL A 168 -6.80 -12.24 4.42
CA VAL A 168 -6.80 -11.00 5.25
C VAL A 168 -8.06 -10.15 5.01
N GLU A 169 -8.83 -10.44 3.96
CA GLU A 169 -10.07 -9.71 3.61
C GLU A 169 -11.36 -10.38 4.13
N GLU A 170 -11.31 -11.59 4.68
CA GLU A 170 -12.45 -12.26 5.36
C GLU A 170 -12.54 -11.93 6.86
#